data_AF-A0A835DU69-F1
#
_entry.id   AF-A0A835DU69-F1
#
_cell.length_a   1.000
_cell.length_b   1.000
_cell.length_c   1.000
_cell.angle_alpha   90.00
_cell.angle_beta   90.00
_cell.angle_gamma   90.00
#
_symmetry.space_group_name_H-M   'P 1'
#
loop_
_entity.id
_entity.type
_entity.pdbx_description
1 polymer ?
#
loop_
_entity_poly.entity_id
_entity_poly.type
_entity_poly.pdbx_seq_one_letter_code
_entity_poly.pdbx_strand_id
1 'polypeptide(L)' 'MTSVPKPLKFLRPHYGTLKTYYEIMGDSDLRKYLADILSVLALTMSAEGERDSLKYRLLGSEGDIGSWGHEYVR' A
#
# COMPACT_ATOMS: atom_id res chain seq x y z
N MET A 1 9.14 9.59 14.43
CA MET A 1 7.73 10.02 14.28
C MET A 1 7.23 9.36 13.00
N THR A 2 6.99 8.06 13.08
CA THR A 2 6.58 7.23 11.96
C THR A 2 5.12 7.53 11.66
N SER A 3 4.84 8.25 10.57
CA SER A 3 3.48 8.54 10.18
C SER A 3 3.32 8.28 8.71
N VAL A 4 2.58 7.21 8.38
CA VAL A 4 1.77 7.18 7.15
C VAL A 4 1.20 8.59 6.95
N PRO A 5 1.39 9.23 5.79
CA PRO A 5 0.94 10.60 5.56
C PRO A 5 -0.48 10.80 6.08
N LYS A 6 -0.73 11.89 6.81
CA LYS A 6 -2.05 12.16 7.43
C LYS A 6 -3.22 11.98 6.46
N PRO A 7 -3.13 12.37 5.18
CA PRO A 7 -4.18 12.10 4.20
C PRO A 7 -4.48 10.61 3.99
N LEU A 8 -3.45 9.76 3.97
CA LEU A 8 -3.60 8.31 3.79
C LEU A 8 -4.19 7.63 5.04
N LYS A 9 -4.01 8.20 6.24
CA LYS A 9 -4.66 7.68 7.46
C LYS A 9 -6.20 7.72 7.36
N PHE A 10 -6.79 8.60 6.55
CA PHE A 10 -8.24 8.63 6.32
C PHE A 10 -8.75 7.43 5.50
N LEU A 11 -7.87 6.71 4.80
CA LEU A 11 -8.25 5.55 4.01
C LEU A 11 -8.27 4.25 4.82
N ARG A 12 -7.84 4.29 6.09
CA ARG A 12 -7.83 3.10 6.97
C ARG A 12 -9.16 2.36 7.03
N PRO A 13 -10.33 3.02 7.21
CA PRO A 13 -11.63 2.31 7.22
C PRO A 13 -11.95 1.62 5.91
N HIS A 14 -11.31 2.02 4.81
CA HIS A 14 -11.54 1.52 3.46
C HIS A 14 -10.50 0.49 3.00
N TYR A 15 -9.52 0.14 3.84
CA TYR A 15 -8.43 -0.77 3.46
C TYR A 15 -8.95 -2.10 2.88
N GLY A 16 -9.93 -2.73 3.55
CA GLY A 16 -10.54 -3.97 3.07
C GLY A 16 -11.29 -3.82 1.74
N THR A 17 -12.00 -2.70 1.54
CA THR A 17 -12.70 -2.40 0.29
C THR A 17 -11.71 -2.20 -0.86
N LEU A 18 -10.64 -1.44 -0.62
CA LEU A 18 -9.58 -1.21 -1.60
C LEU A 18 -8.86 -2.51 -1.98
N LYS A 19 -8.60 -3.39 -0.99
CA LYS A 19 -8.02 -4.72 -1.22
C LYS A 19 -8.93 -5.58 -2.10
N THR A 20 -10.22 -5.62 -1.79
CA THR A 20 -11.21 -6.37 -2.59
C THR A 20 -11.30 -5.84 -4.02
N TYR A 21 -11.29 -4.52 -4.19
CA TYR A 21 -11.33 -3.90 -5.51
C TYR A 21 -10.06 -4.22 -6.32
N TYR A 22 -8.88 -4.19 -5.69
CA TYR A 22 -7.62 -4.55 -6.33
C TYR A 22 -7.61 -5.96 -6.93
N GLU A 23 -8.21 -6.94 -6.24
CA GLU A 23 -8.25 -8.34 -6.70
C GLU A 23 -9.13 -8.54 -7.95
N ILE A 24 -10.15 -7.71 -8.15
CA ILE A 24 -11.03 -7.76 -9.33
C ILE A 24 -10.58 -6.86 -10.48
N MET A 25 -9.57 -6.00 -10.26
CA MET A 25 -9.03 -5.13 -11.30
C MET A 25 -8.25 -5.92 -12.34
N GLY A 26 -8.51 -5.61 -13.61
CA GLY A 26 -7.64 -6.03 -14.72
C GLY A 26 -6.24 -5.39 -14.61
N ASP A 27 -5.26 -6.01 -15.26
CA ASP A 27 -3.91 -5.45 -15.32
C ASP A 27 -3.92 -4.08 -16.00
N SER A 28 -3.44 -3.07 -15.28
CA SER A 28 -3.49 -1.66 -15.68
C SER A 28 -2.57 -0.83 -14.79
N ASP A 29 -2.17 0.36 -15.26
CA ASP A 29 -1.36 1.27 -14.45
C ASP A 29 -2.10 1.74 -13.19
N LEU A 30 -3.42 1.88 -13.26
CA LEU A 30 -4.26 2.17 -12.09
C LEU A 30 -4.18 1.06 -11.03
N ARG A 31 -4.10 -0.20 -11.46
CA ARG A 31 -3.93 -1.34 -10.54
C ARG A 31 -2.60 -1.25 -9.82
N LYS A 32 -1.51 -0.92 -10.54
CA LYS A 32 -0.18 -0.72 -9.95
C LYS A 32 -0.17 0.43 -8.94
N TYR A 33 -0.80 1.55 -9.25
CA TYR A 33 -0.91 2.67 -8.30
C TYR A 33 -1.74 2.32 -7.06
N LEU A 34 -2.80 1.53 -7.22
CA LEU A 34 -3.57 1.05 -6.08
C LEU A 34 -2.74 0.10 -5.20
N ALA A 35 -1.90 -0.76 -5.79
CA ALA A 35 -0.96 -1.57 -5.04
C ALA A 35 0.02 -0.70 -4.23
N ASP A 36 0.56 0.38 -4.80
CA ASP A 36 1.42 1.30 -4.05
C ASP A 36 0.68 1.90 -2.83
N ILE A 37 -0.59 2.31 -2.98
CA ILE A 37 -1.41 2.79 -1.86
C ILE A 37 -1.64 1.71 -0.81
N LEU A 38 -2.02 0.49 -1.23
CA LEU A 38 -2.25 -0.65 -0.33
C LEU A 38 -0.99 -1.01 0.46
N SER A 39 0.17 -0.94 -0.18
CA SER A 39 1.45 -1.26 0.45
C SER A 39 1.76 -0.35 1.65
N VAL A 40 1.44 0.94 1.55
CA VAL A 40 1.62 1.91 2.64
C VAL A 40 0.58 1.73 3.74
N LEU A 41 -0.67 1.50 3.37
CA LEU A 41 -1.72 1.27 4.35
C LEU A 41 -1.43 0.01 5.17
N ALA A 42 -0.92 -1.03 4.52
CA ALA A 42 -0.54 -2.30 5.14
C ALA A 42 0.52 -2.14 6.24
N LEU A 43 1.42 -1.14 6.16
CA LEU A 43 2.41 -0.87 7.22
C LEU A 43 1.78 -0.63 8.60
N THR A 44 0.50 -0.22 8.65
CA THR A 44 -0.19 -0.01 9.93
C THR A 44 -1.44 -0.85 10.09
N MET A 45 -1.96 -1.47 9.02
CA MET A 45 -3.26 -2.15 9.00
C MET A 45 -3.16 -3.66 8.76
N SER A 46 -2.00 -4.15 8.29
CA SER A 46 -1.78 -5.58 8.07
C SER A 46 -1.79 -6.32 9.41
N ALA A 47 -2.35 -7.54 9.44
CA ALA A 47 -2.25 -8.38 10.62
C ALA A 47 -0.78 -8.77 10.85
N GLU A 48 -0.42 -9.04 12.11
CA GLU A 48 0.93 -9.48 12.44
C GLU A 48 1.24 -10.80 11.72
N GLY A 49 2.37 -10.85 11.01
CA GLY A 49 2.77 -12.00 10.18
C GLY A 49 2.28 -11.95 8.73
N GLU A 50 1.31 -11.08 8.40
CA GLU A 50 0.95 -10.82 7.00
C GLU A 50 1.97 -9.88 6.35
N ARG A 51 2.48 -10.27 5.18
CA ARG A 51 3.46 -9.49 4.40
C ARG A 51 2.80 -8.64 3.31
N ASP A 52 1.62 -8.09 3.59
CA ASP A 52 0.84 -7.33 2.61
C ASP A 52 1.60 -6.11 2.07
N SER A 53 2.35 -5.41 2.93
CA SER A 53 3.17 -4.27 2.50
C SER A 53 4.18 -4.67 1.42
N LEU A 54 4.92 -5.76 1.64
CA LEU A 54 5.89 -6.29 0.68
C LEU A 54 5.20 -6.84 -0.57
N LYS A 55 4.09 -7.58 -0.42
CA LYS A 55 3.31 -8.12 -1.54
C LYS A 55 2.90 -7.00 -2.50
N TYR A 56 2.22 -5.99 -1.98
CA TYR A 56 1.73 -4.90 -2.81
C TYR A 56 2.85 -4.02 -3.35
N ARG A 57 3.96 -3.89 -2.62
CA ARG A 57 5.14 -3.19 -3.15
C ARG A 57 5.70 -3.85 -4.41
N LEU A 58 5.79 -5.17 -4.43
CA LEU A 58 6.28 -5.92 -5.60
C LEU A 58 5.32 -5.91 -6.79
N LEU A 59 4.04 -5.64 -6.53
CA LEU A 59 2.99 -5.54 -7.56
C LEU A 59 2.72 -4.08 -8.00
N GLY A 60 3.40 -3.12 -7.37
CA GLY A 60 3.21 -1.69 -7.57
C GLY A 60 3.90 -1.15 -8.83
N SER A 61 4.03 0.17 -8.91
CA SER A 61 4.58 0.85 -10.09
C SER A 61 6.12 0.80 -10.22
N GLU A 62 6.80 0.00 -9.39
CA GLU A 62 8.27 -0.11 -9.29
C GLU A 62 9.02 1.23 -9.10
N GLY A 63 8.31 2.34 -8.89
CA GLY A 63 8.90 3.67 -8.71
C GLY A 63 9.79 3.74 -7.47
N ASP A 64 10.68 4.73 -7.41
CA ASP A 64 11.66 4.87 -6.33
C ASP A 64 10.98 4.83 -4.94
N ILE A 65 11.28 3.77 -4.21
CA ILE A 65 10.74 3.46 -2.88
C ILE A 65 11.13 4.55 -1.85
N GLY A 66 12.29 5.19 -2.05
CA GLY A 66 12.82 6.24 -1.19
C GLY A 66 11.98 7.53 -1.24
N SER A 67 11.23 7.73 -2.32
CA SER A 67 10.35 8.90 -2.48
C SER A 67 9.18 8.93 -1.51
N TRP A 68 8.86 7.79 -0.87
CA TRP A 68 7.80 7.66 0.14
C TRP A 68 8.35 7.79 1.57
N GLY A 69 9.67 7.95 1.69
CA GLY A 69 10.42 8.07 2.93
C GLY A 69 11.27 6.84 3.23
N HIS A 70 12.49 7.06 3.75
CA HIS A 70 13.44 6.00 4.13
C HIS A 70 12.87 4.97 5.12
N GLU A 71 11.82 5.31 5.86
CA GLU A 71 11.14 4.42 6.80
C GLU A 71 10.30 3.34 6.11
N TYR A 72 9.91 3.52 4.85
CA TYR A 72 9.23 2.49 4.05
C TYR A 72 10.20 1.35 3.66
N VAL A 73 11.50 1.61 3.66
CA VAL A 73 12.57 0.69 3.24
C VAL A 73 13.13 -0.14 4.40
N ARG A 74 12.76 0.18 5.65
CA ARG A 74 13.31 -0.45 6.85
C ARG A 74 12.56 -1.68 7.32
#